data_AF-Q16AC5-F1
#
_entry.id   AF-Q16AC5-F1
#
_cell.length_a   1.000
_cell.length_b   1.000
_cell.length_c   1.000
_cell.angle_alpha   90.00
_cell.angle_beta   90.00
_cell.angle_gamma   90.00
#
_symmetry.space_group_name_H-M   'P 1'
#
loop_
_entity.id
_entity.type
_entity.pdbx_description
1 polymer ?
#
loop_
_entity_poly.entity_id
_entity_poly.type
_entity_poly.pdbx_seq_one_letter_code
_entity_poly.pdbx_strand_id
1 'polypeptide(L)'
;MRKFNTPGVFPLLAVMAFASPAAANSEKTCTERMPEVRAMVDEMTDATDKAFAEKQFKKIQQLFASGRERNCILYLEALRANIESGDFSES
;
A
#
# COMPACT_ATOMS: atom_id res chain seq x y z
N MET A 1 -25.16 -42.80 45.10
CA MET A 1 -24.74 -43.75 44.04
C MET A 1 -25.81 -43.69 42.95
N ARG A 2 -25.60 -43.01 41.82
CA ARG A 2 -25.02 -43.54 40.57
C ARG A 2 -24.45 -42.35 39.78
N LYS A 3 -23.14 -42.33 39.52
CA LYS A 3 -22.52 -41.40 38.57
C LYS A 3 -22.32 -42.17 37.27
N PHE A 4 -22.96 -41.70 36.21
CA PHE A 4 -22.81 -42.24 34.85
C PHE A 4 -21.38 -41.99 34.36
N ASN A 5 -20.84 -43.02 33.71
CA ASN A 5 -19.51 -43.10 33.15
C ASN A 5 -19.64 -43.32 31.63
N THR A 6 -18.66 -42.80 30.86
CA THR A 6 -18.26 -43.11 29.46
C THR A 6 -18.94 -42.33 28.29
N PRO A 7 -18.34 -42.31 27.06
CA PRO A 7 -17.19 -41.47 26.69
C PRO A 7 -17.28 -40.83 25.27
N GLY A 8 -16.47 -39.80 25.00
CA GLY A 8 -15.89 -39.48 23.67
C GLY A 8 -16.78 -38.94 22.53
N VAL A 9 -16.55 -37.68 22.13
CA VAL A 9 -16.51 -37.22 20.73
C VAL A 9 -15.75 -35.88 20.61
N PHE A 10 -14.80 -35.83 19.68
CA PHE A 10 -14.02 -34.70 19.13
C PHE A 10 -14.94 -33.69 18.35
N PRO A 11 -14.41 -32.68 17.65
CA PRO A 11 -13.71 -31.44 18.03
C PRO A 11 -14.50 -30.20 17.49
N LEU A 12 -13.84 -29.05 17.28
CA LEU A 12 -14.30 -27.83 16.58
C LEU A 12 -15.02 -26.78 17.43
N LEU A 13 -14.33 -25.67 17.71
CA LEU A 13 -14.56 -24.37 17.05
C LEU A 13 -13.61 -23.38 17.75
N ALA A 14 -12.52 -23.01 17.08
CA ALA A 14 -12.46 -21.76 16.30
C ALA A 14 -12.47 -20.51 17.20
N VAL A 15 -11.27 -20.08 17.60
CA VAL A 15 -10.89 -18.68 17.41
C VAL A 15 -9.49 -18.72 16.81
N MET A 16 -9.43 -18.73 15.48
CA MET A 16 -8.24 -18.19 14.82
C MET A 16 -8.16 -16.73 15.26
N ALA A 17 -7.22 -16.44 16.16
CA ALA A 17 -6.71 -15.10 16.31
C ALA A 17 -6.07 -14.75 14.96
N PHE A 18 -6.86 -14.09 14.12
CA PHE A 18 -6.44 -13.43 12.90
C PHE A 18 -5.58 -12.22 13.31
N ALA A 19 -4.42 -12.50 13.90
CA ALA A 19 -3.37 -11.53 14.04
C ALA A 19 -2.69 -11.48 12.66
N SER A 20 -3.26 -10.69 11.74
CA SER A 20 -2.53 -10.22 10.59
C SER A 20 -1.35 -9.39 11.12
N PRO A 21 -0.08 -9.79 10.93
CA PRO A 21 1.03 -8.88 11.12
C PRO A 21 1.07 -7.97 9.89
N ALA A 22 0.09 -7.07 9.79
CA ALA A 22 -0.01 -6.05 8.75
C ALA A 22 0.15 -4.68 9.39
N ALA A 23 1.24 -4.45 10.12
CA ALA A 23 1.63 -3.14 10.63
C ALA A 23 3.08 -3.18 11.12
N ALA A 24 4.01 -3.55 10.25
CA ALA A 24 5.44 -3.48 10.57
C ALA A 24 6.26 -3.26 9.29
N ASN A 25 5.95 -2.20 8.55
CA ASN A 25 6.90 -1.62 7.61
C ASN A 25 6.60 -0.13 7.53
N SER A 26 7.26 0.65 8.40
CA SER A 26 7.31 2.12 8.45
C SER A 26 6.16 2.82 7.72
N GLU A 27 5.05 3.05 8.44
CA GLU A 27 3.86 3.78 7.95
C GLU A 27 4.19 5.27 7.76
N LYS A 28 5.17 5.60 6.92
CA LYS A 28 5.26 6.92 6.32
C LYS A 28 3.96 7.17 5.59
N THR A 29 3.20 8.15 6.06
CA THR A 29 1.94 8.61 5.49
C THR A 29 2.14 9.08 4.05
N CYS A 30 1.05 9.27 3.31
CA CYS A 30 1.15 9.79 1.95
C CYS A 30 1.90 11.14 1.91
N THR A 31 1.71 11.95 2.96
CA THR A 31 2.37 13.24 3.17
C THR A 31 3.88 13.13 3.29
N GLU A 32 4.37 12.09 3.95
CA GLU A 32 5.81 11.86 4.15
C GLU A 32 6.49 11.29 2.90
N ARG A 33 5.77 10.53 2.08
CA ARG A 33 6.30 9.91 0.84
C ARG A 33 6.22 10.82 -0.39
N MET A 34 5.26 11.74 -0.42
CA MET A 34 5.12 12.75 -1.49
C MET A 34 6.43 13.49 -1.81
N PRO A 35 7.17 14.06 -0.83
CA PRO A 35 8.41 14.79 -1.15
C PRO A 35 9.52 13.88 -1.70
N GLU A 36 9.59 12.61 -1.27
CA GLU A 36 10.58 11.66 -1.77
C GLU A 36 10.36 11.36 -3.25
N VAL A 37 9.12 11.05 -3.64
CA VAL A 37 8.79 10.80 -5.04
C VAL A 37 8.83 12.08 -5.88
N ARG A 38 8.54 13.25 -5.28
CA ARG A 38 8.74 14.53 -5.96
C ARG A 38 10.20 14.73 -6.36
N ALA A 39 11.14 14.46 -5.45
CA ALA A 39 12.56 14.56 -5.74
C ALA A 39 12.96 13.62 -6.87
N MET A 40 12.49 12.36 -6.85
CA MET A 40 12.75 11.41 -7.94
C MET A 40 12.26 11.92 -9.29
N VAL A 41 11.05 12.50 -9.34
CA VAL A 41 10.49 13.11 -10.57
C VAL A 41 11.32 14.30 -11.04
N ASP A 42 11.80 15.14 -10.11
CA ASP A 42 12.59 16.33 -10.45
C ASP A 42 13.98 15.94 -11.00
N GLU A 43 14.56 14.83 -10.52
CA GLU A 43 15.84 14.25 -10.97
C GLU A 43 15.78 13.53 -12.32
N MET A 44 14.57 13.28 -12.86
CA MET A 44 14.42 12.65 -14.18
C MET A 44 15.00 13.53 -15.29
N THR A 45 15.85 12.94 -16.13
CA THR A 45 16.50 13.62 -17.25
C THR A 45 15.72 13.55 -18.55
N ASP A 46 14.93 12.48 -18.74
CA ASP A 46 14.07 12.36 -19.92
C ASP A 46 12.83 13.25 -19.78
N ALA A 47 12.60 14.13 -20.75
CA ALA A 47 11.51 15.10 -20.69
C ALA A 47 10.12 14.45 -20.85
N THR A 48 10.03 13.35 -21.59
CA THR A 48 8.78 12.62 -21.84
C THR A 48 8.35 11.87 -20.59
N ASP A 49 9.29 11.13 -20.01
CA ASP A 49 9.08 10.35 -18.79
C ASP A 49 8.80 11.28 -17.60
N LYS A 50 9.53 12.40 -17.51
CA LYS A 50 9.28 13.45 -16.51
C LYS A 50 7.88 14.03 -16.65
N ALA A 51 7.44 14.37 -17.86
CA ALA A 51 6.09 14.90 -18.08
C ALA A 51 5.00 13.89 -17.69
N PHE A 52 5.21 12.60 -17.97
CA PHE A 52 4.32 11.53 -17.52
C PHE A 52 4.30 11.43 -16.00
N ALA A 53 5.47 11.37 -15.36
CA ALA A 53 5.60 11.25 -13.92
C ALA A 53 5.00 12.45 -13.17
N GLU A 54 5.19 13.67 -13.69
CA GLU A 54 4.54 14.89 -13.18
C GLU A 54 3.01 14.83 -13.29
N LYS A 55 2.48 14.29 -14.39
CA LYS A 55 1.03 14.11 -14.58
C LYS A 55 0.47 13.12 -13.57
N GLN A 56 1.16 12.00 -13.30
CA GLN A 56 0.75 11.06 -12.27
C GLN A 56 0.88 11.66 -10.87
N PHE A 57 1.95 12.41 -10.60
CA PHE A 57 2.16 13.10 -9.33
C PHE A 57 1.04 14.11 -9.03
N LYS A 58 0.58 14.86 -10.03
CA LYS A 58 -0.60 15.75 -9.88
C LYS A 58 -1.87 14.99 -9.53
N LYS A 59 -2.11 13.82 -10.13
CA LYS A 59 -3.27 12.97 -9.76
C LYS A 59 -3.18 12.49 -8.31
N ILE A 60 -1.99 12.13 -7.86
CA ILE A 60 -1.75 11.74 -6.46
C ILE A 60 -2.08 12.90 -5.50
N GLN A 61 -1.63 14.12 -5.82
CA GLN A 61 -1.99 15.31 -5.03
C GLN A 61 -3.50 15.55 -4.96
N GLN A 62 -4.23 15.31 -6.06
CA GLN A 62 -5.70 15.42 -6.07
C GLN A 62 -6.36 14.33 -5.20
N LEU A 63 -5.86 13.09 -5.25
CA LEU A 63 -6.33 12.00 -4.39
C LEU A 63 -6.09 12.31 -2.91
N PHE A 64 -4.94 12.88 -2.59
CA PHE A 64 -4.61 13.36 -1.25
C PHE A 64 -5.57 14.45 -0.78
N ALA A 65 -5.77 15.50 -1.58
CA ALA A 65 -6.69 16.59 -1.27
C ALA A 65 -8.16 16.12 -1.10
N SER A 66 -8.52 15.02 -1.75
CA SER A 66 -9.84 14.39 -1.63
C SER A 66 -9.99 13.50 -0.38
N GLY A 67 -9.00 13.45 0.50
CA GLY A 67 -9.01 12.61 1.70
C GLY A 67 -8.87 11.11 1.43
N ARG A 68 -8.44 10.71 0.23
CA ARG A 68 -8.28 9.29 -0.16
C ARG A 68 -6.86 8.81 0.12
N GLU A 69 -6.44 8.85 1.39
CA GLU A 69 -5.06 8.57 1.79
C GLU A 69 -4.57 7.17 1.36
N ARG A 70 -5.43 6.14 1.49
CA ARG A 70 -5.10 4.79 1.03
C ARG A 70 -4.82 4.71 -0.47
N ASN A 71 -5.58 5.43 -1.28
CA ASN A 71 -5.34 5.50 -2.73
C ASN A 71 -4.09 6.33 -3.01
N CYS A 72 -3.91 7.43 -2.28
CA CYS A 72 -2.73 8.27 -2.40
C CYS A 72 -1.44 7.44 -2.26
N ILE A 73 -1.33 6.60 -1.21
CA ILE A 73 -0.19 5.71 -0.99
C ILE A 73 -0.01 4.70 -2.14
N LEU A 74 -1.08 4.03 -2.57
CA LEU A 74 -1.00 3.05 -3.66
C LEU A 74 -0.50 3.66 -4.97
N TYR A 75 -1.00 4.84 -5.33
CA TYR A 75 -0.57 5.53 -6.53
C TYR A 75 0.86 6.10 -6.40
N LEU A 76 1.26 6.53 -5.20
CA LEU A 76 2.62 6.98 -4.92
C LEU A 76 3.65 5.86 -5.09
N GLU A 77 3.36 4.69 -4.53
CA GLU A 77 4.24 3.52 -4.68
C GLU A 77 4.28 3.02 -6.13
N ALA A 78 3.16 3.04 -6.84
CA ALA A 78 3.14 2.69 -8.26
C ALA A 78 3.98 3.66 -9.10
N LEU A 79 3.87 4.97 -8.86
CA LEU A 79 4.70 5.96 -9.55
C LEU A 79 6.18 5.77 -9.24
N ARG A 80 6.53 5.53 -7.98
CA ARG A 80 7.90 5.25 -7.57
C ARG A 80 8.44 4.00 -8.28
N ALA A 81 7.67 2.92 -8.30
CA ALA A 81 8.07 1.68 -8.96
C ALA A 81 8.31 1.88 -10.47
N ASN A 82 7.47 2.69 -11.13
CA ASN A 82 7.66 3.04 -12.56
C ASN A 82 8.93 3.87 -12.79
N ILE A 83 9.26 4.80 -11.88
CA ILE A 83 10.50 5.58 -11.95
C ILE A 83 11.72 4.68 -11.75
N GLU A 84 11.66 3.76 -10.78
CA GLU A 84 12.74 2.81 -10.48
C GLU A 84 12.93 1.76 -11.59
N SER A 85 11.85 1.35 -12.26
CA SER A 85 11.90 0.38 -13.37
C SER A 85 12.24 1.04 -14.71
N GLY A 86 12.03 2.35 -14.85
CA GLY A 86 12.07 3.05 -16.14
C GLY A 86 10.92 2.64 -17.07
N ASP A 87 9.86 2.00 -16.55
CA ASP A 87 8.69 1.60 -17.32
C ASP A 87 7.59 2.65 -17.18
N PHE A 88 7.54 3.57 -18.16
CA PHE A 88 6.50 4.60 -18.28
C PHE A 88 5.43 4.22 -19.31
N SER A 89 5.38 2.94 -19.68
CA SER A 89 4.40 2.40 -20.61
C SER A 89 2.98 2.64 -20.09
N GLU A 90 2.20 3.50 -20.75
CA GLU A 90 0.76 3.59 -20.52
C GLU A 90 0.14 2.22 -20.82
N SER A 91 -0.28 1.50 -19.77
CA SER A 91 -1.21 0.37 -19.88
C SER A 91 -2.64 0.88 -20.08
#